data_AF-A0A8J9VGR7-F1
#
_entry.id   AF-A0A8J9VGR7-F1
#
_cell.length_a   1.000
_cell.length_b   1.000
_cell.length_c   1.000
_cell.angle_alpha   90.00
_cell.angle_beta   90.00
_cell.angle_gamma   90.00
#
_symmetry.space_group_name_H-M   'P 1'
#
loop_
_entity.id
_entity.type
_entity.pdbx_description
1 polymer ?
#
loop_
_entity_poly.entity_id
_entity_poly.type
_entity_poly.pdbx_seq_one_letter_code
_entity_poly.pdbx_strand_id
1 'polypeptide(L)'
;MTTRSAQFAMPEVAAILQRATYTFGLLTIQGVSTCLYLCMDACGFLYANKDLTDDCVFEEHIEENNYNTYSRIRGGKKTFLALDNRGRARRTQIPVSRPLGNLSGYALTLTHRWAGPRQSQCPPRRHRGKLKRPPPFHRNCQRRVQKQNLRKRKHKKANDPKKKRHPKARRKHGHENSTTTTTEVGWDESTMSTMSTTDAEFFRSATAQEAVAHA
;
A
#
# COMPACT_ATOMS: atom_id res chain seq x y z
N MET A 1 -32.45 26.64 -36.23
CA MET A 1 -32.22 25.74 -35.08
C MET A 1 -31.30 24.62 -35.54
N THR A 2 -29.99 24.79 -35.38
CA THR A 2 -28.99 23.79 -35.72
C THR A 2 -28.81 22.86 -34.51
N THR A 3 -29.38 21.66 -34.59
CA THR A 3 -29.08 20.57 -33.66
C THR A 3 -27.61 20.20 -33.83
N ARG A 4 -26.78 20.61 -32.86
CA ARG A 4 -25.44 20.03 -32.68
C ARG A 4 -25.62 18.56 -32.31
N SER A 5 -25.53 17.69 -33.31
CA SER A 5 -25.36 16.26 -33.10
C SER A 5 -24.15 16.08 -32.19
N ALA A 6 -24.38 15.58 -30.98
CA ALA A 6 -23.31 15.18 -30.08
C ALA A 6 -22.50 14.10 -30.82
N GLN A 7 -21.30 14.48 -31.27
CA GLN A 7 -20.32 13.56 -31.80
C GLN A 7 -19.86 12.68 -30.63
N PHE A 8 -20.61 11.62 -30.33
CA PHE A 8 -20.15 10.59 -29.41
C PHE A 8 -18.90 9.99 -30.04
N ALA A 9 -17.74 10.29 -29.47
CA ALA A 9 -16.51 9.57 -29.78
C ALA A 9 -16.83 8.08 -29.61
N MET A 10 -16.83 7.34 -30.71
CA MET A 10 -17.09 5.91 -30.67
C MET A 10 -16.03 5.31 -29.74
N PRO A 11 -16.44 4.66 -28.63
CA PRO A 11 -15.46 4.09 -27.72
C PRO A 11 -14.65 3.06 -28.50
N GLU A 12 -13.34 3.08 -28.28
CA GLU A 12 -12.45 2.04 -28.78
C GLU A 12 -13.06 0.68 -28.45
N VAL A 13 -13.14 -0.24 -29.42
CA VAL A 13 -13.77 -1.57 -29.26
C VAL A 13 -13.17 -2.36 -28.08
N ALA A 14 -11.94 -2.01 -27.65
CA ALA A 14 -11.29 -2.53 -26.46
C ALA A 14 -11.98 -2.15 -25.13
N ALA A 15 -12.76 -1.08 -25.10
CA ALA A 15 -13.44 -0.56 -23.89
C ALA A 15 -14.86 -1.12 -23.69
N ILE A 16 -15.34 -2.00 -24.58
CA ILE A 16 -16.65 -2.62 -24.43
C ILE A 16 -16.52 -3.86 -23.55
N LEU A 17 -17.19 -3.81 -22.39
CA LEU A 17 -17.14 -4.86 -21.37
C LEU A 17 -18.51 -5.51 -21.20
N GLN A 18 -18.53 -6.83 -21.19
CA GLN A 18 -19.68 -7.63 -20.79
C GLN A 18 -19.64 -7.83 -19.28
N ARG A 19 -20.68 -7.33 -18.61
CA ARG A 19 -20.94 -7.58 -17.19
C ARG A 19 -21.94 -8.71 -17.06
N ALA A 20 -21.63 -9.72 -16.25
CA ALA A 20 -22.51 -10.86 -16.03
C ALA A 20 -22.54 -11.27 -14.55
N THR A 21 -23.74 -11.46 -14.02
CA THR A 21 -23.96 -11.97 -12.66
C THR A 21 -23.42 -13.39 -12.54
N TYR A 22 -22.60 -13.62 -11.53
CA TYR A 22 -22.08 -14.94 -11.18
C TYR A 22 -22.90 -15.58 -10.06
N THR A 23 -23.14 -14.82 -8.98
CA THR A 23 -23.96 -15.21 -7.82
C THR A 23 -24.58 -13.94 -7.23
N PHE A 24 -25.49 -14.05 -6.26
CA PHE A 24 -26.05 -12.89 -5.56
C PHE A 24 -24.95 -11.95 -5.06
N GLY A 25 -25.00 -10.67 -5.46
CA GLY A 25 -24.00 -9.64 -5.12
C GLY A 25 -22.63 -9.79 -5.78
N LEU A 26 -22.41 -10.82 -6.60
CA LEU A 26 -21.13 -11.12 -7.24
C LEU A 26 -21.25 -11.17 -8.76
N LEU A 27 -20.31 -10.51 -9.45
CA LEU A 27 -20.30 -10.46 -10.90
C LEU A 27 -18.92 -10.63 -11.51
N THR A 28 -18.93 -10.86 -12.81
CA THR A 28 -17.75 -10.95 -13.65
C THR A 28 -17.78 -9.84 -14.69
N ILE A 29 -16.59 -9.40 -15.08
CA ILE A 29 -16.38 -8.38 -16.11
C ILE A 29 -15.48 -9.01 -17.17
N GLN A 30 -15.92 -9.02 -18.42
CA GLN A 30 -15.20 -9.64 -19.54
C GLN A 30 -15.09 -8.67 -20.71
N GLY A 31 -13.93 -8.59 -21.36
CA GLY A 31 -13.80 -7.85 -22.61
C GLY A 31 -14.49 -8.59 -23.77
N VAL A 32 -15.34 -7.91 -24.53
CA VAL A 32 -16.09 -8.57 -25.63
C VAL A 32 -15.22 -8.89 -26.85
N SER A 33 -14.14 -8.14 -27.03
CA SER A 33 -13.19 -8.28 -28.14
C SER A 33 -12.06 -9.28 -27.81
N THR A 34 -11.53 -9.22 -26.59
CA THR A 34 -10.41 -10.08 -26.16
C THR A 34 -10.87 -11.40 -25.55
N CYS A 35 -12.13 -11.48 -25.10
CA CYS A 35 -12.70 -12.61 -24.38
C CYS A 35 -11.99 -12.96 -23.07
N LEU A 36 -11.19 -12.04 -22.54
CA LEU A 36 -10.51 -12.17 -21.26
C LEU A 36 -11.37 -11.59 -20.14
N TYR A 37 -11.38 -12.27 -19.00
CA TYR A 37 -11.94 -11.77 -17.76
C TYR A 37 -10.97 -10.77 -17.12
N LEU A 38 -11.53 -9.69 -16.60
CA LEU A 38 -10.84 -8.80 -15.69
C LEU A 38 -10.72 -9.49 -14.33
N CYS A 39 -9.51 -9.54 -13.78
CA CYS A 39 -9.20 -10.23 -12.54
C CYS A 39 -8.30 -9.39 -11.64
N MET A 40 -8.37 -9.65 -10.35
CA MET A 40 -7.61 -8.94 -9.32
C MET A 40 -7.01 -9.94 -8.34
N ASP A 41 -5.68 -9.94 -8.24
CA ASP A 41 -4.99 -10.82 -7.32
C ASP A 41 -5.13 -10.37 -5.86
N ALA A 42 -4.78 -11.24 -4.91
CA ALA A 42 -4.90 -10.93 -3.47
C ALA A 42 -4.02 -9.76 -2.99
N CYS A 43 -3.04 -9.34 -3.80
CA CYS A 43 -2.19 -8.19 -3.52
C CYS A 43 -2.73 -6.90 -4.15
N GLY A 44 -3.81 -6.98 -4.92
CA GLY A 44 -4.48 -5.86 -5.59
C GLY A 44 -3.85 -5.46 -6.91
N PHE A 45 -3.20 -6.39 -7.62
CA PHE A 45 -2.84 -6.18 -9.02
C PHE A 45 -3.95 -6.65 -9.94
N LEU A 46 -4.35 -5.77 -10.85
CA LEU A 46 -5.30 -6.07 -11.92
C LEU A 46 -4.59 -6.80 -13.06
N TYR A 47 -5.25 -7.79 -13.64
CA TYR A 47 -4.77 -8.54 -14.78
C TYR A 47 -5.93 -9.12 -15.58
N ALA A 48 -5.64 -9.58 -16.79
CA ALA A 48 -6.61 -10.24 -17.65
C ALA A 48 -6.34 -11.75 -17.66
N ASN A 49 -7.39 -12.57 -17.63
CA ASN A 49 -7.27 -14.03 -17.69
C ASN A 49 -8.31 -14.67 -18.61
N LYS A 50 -7.91 -15.70 -19.36
CA LYS A 50 -8.81 -16.44 -20.26
C LYS A 50 -9.83 -17.28 -19.48
N ASP A 51 -9.38 -17.81 -18.36
CA ASP A 51 -10.13 -18.72 -17.51
C ASP A 51 -10.80 -17.99 -16.35
N LEU A 52 -12.05 -18.35 -16.06
CA LEU A 52 -12.74 -17.81 -14.91
C LEU A 52 -12.17 -18.42 -13.63
N THR A 53 -11.58 -17.55 -12.81
CA THR A 53 -10.97 -17.91 -11.52
C THR A 53 -11.59 -17.07 -10.41
N ASP A 54 -11.31 -17.42 -9.16
CA ASP A 54 -11.78 -16.66 -8.00
C ASP A 54 -11.36 -15.19 -8.01
N ASP A 55 -10.20 -14.88 -8.61
CA ASP A 55 -9.68 -13.51 -8.76
C ASP A 55 -10.54 -12.65 -9.71
N CYS A 56 -11.40 -13.25 -10.54
CA CYS A 56 -12.15 -12.56 -11.59
C CYS A 56 -13.60 -12.24 -11.19
N VAL A 57 -13.94 -12.47 -9.92
CA VAL A 57 -15.28 -12.25 -9.37
C VAL A 57 -15.23 -11.08 -8.40
N PHE A 58 -16.11 -10.10 -8.61
CA PHE A 58 -16.17 -8.85 -7.87
C PHE A 58 -17.52 -8.67 -7.19
N GLU A 59 -17.51 -8.03 -6.02
CA GLU A 59 -18.67 -7.45 -5.37
C GLU A 59 -18.96 -6.09 -5.99
N GLU A 60 -20.19 -5.88 -6.44
CA GLU A 60 -20.70 -4.59 -6.91
C GLU A 60 -21.42 -3.88 -5.75
N HIS A 61 -21.05 -2.63 -5.50
CA HIS A 61 -21.72 -1.78 -4.53
C HIS A 61 -22.14 -0.48 -5.20
N ILE A 62 -23.38 -0.06 -4.98
CA ILE A 62 -23.90 1.23 -5.44
C ILE A 62 -23.62 2.24 -4.34
N GLU A 63 -22.80 3.24 -4.64
CA GLU A 63 -22.50 4.34 -3.72
C GLU A 63 -23.64 5.37 -3.72
N GLU A 64 -23.67 6.21 -2.68
CA GLU A 64 -24.71 7.25 -2.49
C GLU A 64 -24.81 8.25 -3.64
N ASN A 65 -23.72 8.43 -4.39
CA ASN A 65 -23.65 9.31 -5.56
C ASN A 65 -24.09 8.64 -6.87
N ASN A 66 -24.72 7.46 -6.82
CA ASN A 66 -25.15 6.64 -7.96
C ASN A 66 -24.01 6.13 -8.87
N TYR A 67 -22.77 6.16 -8.38
CA TYR A 67 -21.66 5.46 -9.01
C TYR A 67 -21.52 4.07 -8.41
N ASN A 68 -20.93 3.16 -9.19
CA ASN A 68 -20.64 1.81 -8.74
C ASN A 68 -19.19 1.69 -8.29
N THR A 69 -18.94 0.87 -7.28
CA THR A 69 -17.61 0.37 -6.95
C THR A 69 -17.56 -1.14 -7.14
N TYR A 70 -16.43 -1.62 -7.66
CA TYR A 70 -16.15 -3.04 -7.81
C TYR A 70 -15.02 -3.42 -6.87
N SER A 71 -15.25 -4.43 -6.03
CA SER A 71 -14.29 -4.78 -4.99
C SER A 71 -14.20 -6.28 -4.71
N ARG A 72 -13.19 -6.66 -3.94
CA ARG A 72 -13.07 -8.00 -3.38
C ARG A 72 -12.48 -7.96 -1.97
N ILE A 73 -13.11 -8.69 -1.06
CA ILE A 73 -12.65 -8.81 0.33
C ILE A 73 -11.81 -10.08 0.50
N ARG A 74 -10.57 -9.93 1.00
CA ARG A 74 -9.65 -11.04 1.30
C ARG A 74 -8.84 -10.73 2.55
N GLY A 75 -8.86 -11.64 3.53
CA GLY A 75 -8.04 -11.54 4.74
C GLY A 75 -8.18 -10.20 5.47
N GLY A 76 -9.43 -9.73 5.65
CA GLY A 76 -9.72 -8.46 6.34
C GLY A 76 -9.40 -7.19 5.54
N LYS A 77 -9.05 -7.31 4.26
CA LYS A 77 -8.78 -6.18 3.37
C LYS A 77 -9.76 -6.15 2.21
N LYS A 78 -10.34 -4.99 1.96
CA LYS A 78 -11.17 -4.70 0.79
C LYS A 78 -10.29 -4.06 -0.29
N THR A 79 -10.25 -4.70 -1.44
CA THR A 79 -9.45 -4.24 -2.59
C THR A 79 -10.41 -3.79 -3.69
N PHE A 80 -10.18 -2.61 -4.24
CA PHE A 80 -11.06 -1.98 -5.23
C PHE A 80 -10.43 -2.00 -6.61
N LEU A 81 -11.28 -2.21 -7.62
CA LEU A 81 -10.94 -1.91 -9.00
C LEU A 81 -10.76 -0.40 -9.12
N ALA A 82 -9.55 0.03 -9.48
CA ALA A 82 -9.22 1.44 -9.53
C ALA A 82 -8.24 1.77 -10.64
N LEU A 83 -8.37 2.97 -11.19
CA LEU A 83 -7.45 3.56 -12.15
C LEU A 83 -6.81 4.81 -11.54
N ASP A 84 -5.58 5.14 -11.95
CA ASP A 84 -4.99 6.43 -11.65
C ASP A 84 -5.52 7.52 -12.62
N ASN A 85 -5.16 8.78 -12.36
CA ASN A 85 -5.57 9.91 -13.22
C ASN A 85 -4.99 9.84 -14.64
N ARG A 86 -4.12 8.87 -14.94
CA ARG A 86 -3.54 8.62 -16.26
C ARG A 86 -4.17 7.38 -16.92
N GLY A 87 -5.23 6.82 -16.34
CA GLY A 87 -5.91 5.63 -16.85
C GLY A 87 -5.16 4.30 -16.59
N ARG A 88 -4.11 4.30 -15.77
CA ARG A 88 -3.37 3.07 -15.46
C ARG A 88 -3.96 2.36 -14.26
N ALA A 89 -3.87 1.03 -14.26
CA ALA A 89 -4.28 0.21 -13.12
C ALA A 89 -3.63 0.69 -11.80
N ARG A 90 -4.46 1.00 -10.81
CA ARG A 90 -4.05 1.45 -9.48
C ARG A 90 -4.39 0.39 -8.45
N ARG A 91 -3.40 0.08 -7.60
CA ARG A 91 -3.62 -0.79 -6.44
C ARG A 91 -4.27 0.01 -5.32
N THR A 92 -5.54 -0.25 -5.05
CA THR A 92 -6.32 0.37 -3.97
C THR A 92 -6.80 -0.70 -3.01
N GLN A 93 -6.04 -0.93 -1.94
CA GLN A 93 -6.36 -1.92 -0.90
C GLN A 93 -6.43 -1.22 0.46
N ILE A 94 -7.57 -1.35 1.12
CA ILE A 94 -7.85 -0.75 2.43
C ILE A 94 -8.35 -1.81 3.41
N PRO A 95 -8.18 -1.62 4.74
CA PRO A 95 -8.88 -2.44 5.73
C PRO A 95 -10.40 -2.38 5.53
N VAL A 96 -11.12 -3.47 5.79
CA VAL A 96 -12.59 -3.50 5.61
C VAL A 96 -13.30 -2.48 6.51
N SER A 97 -12.75 -2.15 7.67
CA SER A 97 -13.28 -1.13 8.58
C SER A 97 -13.14 0.31 8.09
N ARG A 98 -12.29 0.55 7.07
CA ARG A 98 -11.98 1.90 6.60
C ARG A 98 -12.81 2.22 5.35
N PRO A 99 -13.52 3.36 5.31
CA PRO A 99 -14.19 3.83 4.09
C PRO A 99 -13.17 4.32 3.04
N LEU A 100 -13.60 4.47 1.78
CA LEU A 100 -12.72 4.92 0.69
C LEU A 100 -12.16 6.32 0.93
N GLY A 101 -12.99 7.24 1.42
CA GLY A 101 -12.63 8.65 1.61
C GLY A 101 -12.01 9.23 0.35
N ASN A 102 -10.84 9.86 0.48
CA ASN A 102 -10.09 10.49 -0.62
C ASN A 102 -9.66 9.54 -1.75
N LEU A 103 -9.80 8.22 -1.58
CA LEU A 103 -9.52 7.24 -2.63
C LEU A 103 -10.73 6.95 -3.53
N SER A 104 -11.91 7.47 -3.19
CA SER A 104 -13.16 7.28 -3.95
C SER A 104 -13.00 7.63 -5.42
N GLY A 105 -12.43 8.79 -5.74
CA GLY A 105 -12.27 9.27 -7.12
C GLY A 105 -11.50 8.33 -8.06
N TYR A 106 -10.72 7.39 -7.54
CA TYR A 106 -10.00 6.40 -8.35
C TYR A 106 -10.78 5.12 -8.64
N ALA A 107 -11.82 4.84 -7.85
CA ALA A 107 -12.54 3.55 -7.85
C ALA A 107 -14.03 3.67 -8.24
N LEU A 108 -14.56 4.89 -8.31
CA LEU A 108 -15.93 5.13 -8.78
C LEU A 108 -16.02 4.85 -10.27
N THR A 109 -17.06 4.13 -10.66
CA THR A 109 -17.33 3.75 -12.05
C THR A 109 -18.76 4.06 -12.42
N LEU A 110 -18.97 4.61 -13.62
CA LEU A 110 -20.30 4.84 -14.17
C LEU A 110 -20.52 3.86 -15.33
N THR A 111 -21.58 3.07 -15.25
CA THR A 111 -21.85 2.03 -16.23
C THR A 111 -22.82 2.52 -17.28
N HIS A 112 -22.32 2.78 -18.48
CA HIS A 112 -23.17 3.11 -19.63
C HIS A 112 -23.50 1.85 -20.43
N ARG A 113 -24.76 1.75 -20.86
CA ARG A 113 -25.18 0.67 -21.77
C ARG A 113 -24.63 0.94 -23.17
N TRP A 114 -24.09 -0.10 -23.80
CA TRP A 114 -23.66 -0.05 -25.20
C TRP A 114 -24.89 -0.02 -26.12
N ALA A 115 -24.97 0.98 -26.99
CA ALA A 115 -26.10 1.18 -27.91
C ALA A 115 -25.87 0.60 -29.32
N GLY A 116 -24.64 0.18 -29.63
CA GLY A 116 -24.32 -0.40 -30.93
C GLY A 116 -24.68 -1.88 -31.07
N PRO A 117 -24.32 -2.51 -32.20
CA PRO A 117 -24.57 -3.93 -32.43
C PRO A 117 -23.87 -4.79 -31.38
N ARG A 118 -24.38 -6.01 -31.14
CA ARG A 118 -23.70 -6.98 -30.28
C ARG A 118 -22.36 -7.37 -30.90
N GLN A 119 -21.27 -7.08 -30.19
CA GLN A 119 -19.91 -7.37 -30.64
C GLN A 119 -19.31 -8.63 -30.01
N SER A 120 -20.07 -9.42 -29.24
CA SER A 120 -19.49 -10.56 -28.51
C SER A 120 -19.05 -11.66 -29.48
N GLN A 121 -17.75 -11.70 -29.79
CA GLN A 121 -17.11 -12.79 -30.54
C GLN A 121 -16.74 -13.97 -29.63
N CYS A 122 -17.02 -13.84 -28.33
CA CYS A 122 -16.61 -14.80 -27.33
C CYS A 122 -17.52 -16.03 -27.31
N PRO A 123 -16.95 -17.24 -27.25
CA PRO A 123 -17.74 -18.45 -27.06
C PRO A 123 -18.58 -18.34 -25.78
N PRO A 124 -19.86 -18.78 -25.80
CA PRO A 124 -20.69 -18.79 -24.60
C PRO A 124 -20.07 -19.71 -23.54
N ARG A 125 -19.47 -19.12 -22.51
CA ARG A 125 -18.95 -19.88 -21.36
C ARG A 125 -20.06 -20.05 -20.34
N ARG A 126 -20.57 -21.27 -20.20
CA ARG A 126 -21.45 -21.60 -19.07
C ARG A 126 -20.61 -21.55 -17.79
N HIS A 127 -20.99 -20.72 -16.84
CA HIS A 127 -20.41 -20.67 -15.49
C HIS A 127 -20.79 -21.91 -14.64
N ARG A 128 -20.83 -23.11 -15.25
CA ARG A 128 -21.20 -24.36 -14.60
C ARG A 128 -19.92 -25.08 -14.18
N GLY A 129 -19.57 -24.97 -12.91
CA GLY A 129 -18.44 -25.67 -12.32
C GLY A 129 -17.73 -24.87 -11.24
N LYS A 130 -16.84 -25.53 -10.51
CA LYS A 130 -15.96 -24.86 -9.53
C LYS A 130 -15.02 -23.89 -10.27
N LEU A 131 -14.82 -22.70 -9.69
CA LEU A 131 -13.88 -21.71 -10.22
C LEU A 131 -12.48 -22.32 -10.35
N LYS A 132 -11.79 -22.01 -11.45
CA LYS A 132 -10.41 -22.46 -11.64
C LYS A 132 -9.48 -21.75 -10.66
N ARG A 133 -8.34 -22.36 -10.37
CA ARG A 133 -7.30 -21.75 -9.54
C ARG A 133 -6.62 -20.60 -10.31
N PRO A 134 -6.33 -19.46 -9.66
CA PRO A 134 -5.57 -18.37 -10.27
C PRO A 134 -4.19 -18.83 -10.75
N PRO A 135 -3.65 -18.22 -11.83
CA PRO A 135 -2.31 -18.53 -12.32
C PRO A 135 -1.24 -18.41 -11.21
N PRO A 136 -0.19 -19.26 -11.21
CA PRO A 136 0.81 -19.27 -10.14
C PRO A 136 1.48 -17.91 -9.88
N PHE A 137 1.68 -17.10 -10.94
CA PHE A 137 2.25 -15.76 -10.84
C PHE A 137 1.41 -14.83 -9.95
N HIS A 138 0.09 -14.86 -10.11
CA HIS A 138 -0.87 -14.07 -9.33
C HIS A 138 -1.11 -14.67 -7.94
N ARG A 139 -1.17 -16.01 -7.84
CA ARG A 139 -1.23 -16.72 -6.55
C ARG A 139 -0.06 -16.38 -5.62
N ASN A 140 1.12 -16.19 -6.18
CA ASN A 140 2.35 -15.88 -5.44
C ASN A 140 2.68 -14.37 -5.39
N CYS A 141 1.69 -13.49 -5.56
CA CYS A 141 1.90 -12.04 -5.61
C CYS A 141 2.65 -11.49 -4.37
N GLN A 142 2.46 -12.09 -3.19
CA GLN A 142 3.06 -11.62 -1.95
C GLN A 142 4.60 -11.65 -1.98
N ARG A 143 5.19 -12.71 -2.56
CA ARG A 143 6.65 -12.83 -2.70
C ARG A 143 7.22 -11.69 -3.53
N ARG A 144 6.51 -11.28 -4.59
CA ARG A 144 6.89 -10.15 -5.45
C ARG A 144 6.82 -8.83 -4.69
N VAL A 145 5.74 -8.60 -3.95
CA VAL A 145 5.55 -7.40 -3.12
C VAL A 145 6.65 -7.30 -2.06
N GLN A 146 6.98 -8.40 -1.37
CA GLN A 146 8.06 -8.44 -0.38
C GLN A 146 9.41 -8.08 -1.01
N LYS A 147 9.75 -8.68 -2.15
CA LYS A 147 11.02 -8.39 -2.87
C LYS A 147 11.10 -6.92 -3.31
N GLN A 148 10.00 -6.35 -3.81
CA GLN A 148 9.92 -4.93 -4.18
C GLN A 148 10.12 -4.02 -2.96
N ASN A 149 9.49 -4.33 -1.83
CA ASN A 149 9.64 -3.56 -0.59
C ASN A 149 11.09 -3.61 -0.06
N LEU A 150 11.74 -4.78 -0.11
CA LEU A 150 13.15 -4.92 0.26
C LEU A 150 14.07 -4.07 -0.64
N ARG A 151 13.82 -4.07 -1.96
CA ARG A 151 14.56 -3.21 -2.91
C ARG A 151 14.38 -1.73 -2.59
N LYS A 152 13.15 -1.27 -2.34
CA LYS A 152 12.87 0.12 -1.96
C LYS A 152 13.58 0.52 -0.66
N ARG A 153 13.60 -0.35 0.35
CA ARG A 153 14.36 -0.14 1.59
C ARG A 153 15.86 -0.03 1.34
N LYS A 154 16.43 -0.87 0.48
CA LYS A 154 17.85 -0.78 0.08
C LYS A 154 18.16 0.53 -0.63
N HIS A 155 17.35 0.95 -1.60
CA HIS A 155 17.52 2.24 -2.28
C HIS A 155 17.40 3.43 -1.32
N LYS A 156 16.42 3.41 -0.40
CA LYS A 156 16.30 4.46 0.64
C LYS A 156 17.55 4.51 1.53
N LYS A 157 18.11 3.36 1.92
CA LYS A 157 19.34 3.28 2.72
C LYS A 157 20.59 3.73 1.95
N ALA A 158 20.65 3.49 0.64
CA ALA A 158 21.74 3.96 -0.21
C ALA A 158 21.69 5.48 -0.44
N ASN A 159 20.49 6.05 -0.48
CA ASN A 159 20.25 7.48 -0.72
C ASN A 159 20.10 8.31 0.57
N ASP A 160 20.30 7.72 1.76
CA ASP A 160 20.24 8.44 3.03
C ASP A 160 21.48 9.34 3.20
N PRO A 161 21.34 10.68 3.24
CA PRO A 161 22.46 11.62 3.30
C PRO A 161 23.34 11.45 4.55
N LYS A 162 22.80 10.85 5.63
CA LYS A 162 23.51 10.72 6.92
C LYS A 162 24.70 9.75 6.88
N LYS A 163 24.85 8.94 5.82
CA LYS A 163 25.97 7.99 5.69
C LYS A 163 27.14 8.46 4.82
N LYS A 164 27.06 9.65 4.19
CA LYS A 164 28.20 10.33 3.57
C LYS A 164 28.93 11.20 4.61
N ARG A 165 29.35 10.61 5.74
CA ARG A 165 30.18 11.32 6.72
C ARG A 165 31.66 11.06 6.42
N HIS A 166 32.40 12.17 6.46
CA HIS A 166 33.81 12.41 6.10
C HIS A 166 34.80 11.28 6.40
N PRO A 167 35.89 11.14 5.59
CA PRO A 167 36.99 10.26 5.92
C PRO A 167 37.56 10.65 7.29
N LYS A 168 37.63 9.69 8.21
CA LYS A 168 38.26 9.90 9.52
C LYS A 168 39.73 10.27 9.32
N ALA A 169 40.12 11.48 9.70
CA ALA A 169 41.51 11.86 9.82
C ALA A 169 42.20 10.90 10.80
N ARG A 170 43.17 10.16 10.29
CA ARG A 170 44.04 9.24 11.04
C ARG A 170 44.92 10.08 11.95
N ARG A 171 44.59 10.17 13.25
CA ARG A 171 45.49 10.75 14.25
C ARG A 171 46.74 9.86 14.33
N LYS A 172 47.88 10.42 13.95
CA LYS A 172 49.22 9.82 14.07
C LYS A 172 49.65 10.05 15.53
N HIS A 173 49.78 8.99 16.32
CA HIS A 173 50.42 9.10 17.63
C HIS A 173 51.93 9.22 17.39
N GLY A 174 52.47 10.41 17.64
CA GLY A 174 53.89 10.65 17.85
C GLY A 174 54.21 10.36 19.31
N HIS A 175 55.19 9.50 19.53
CA HIS A 175 55.82 9.21 20.81
C HIS A 175 57.01 10.14 20.95
N GLU A 176 57.13 10.86 22.07
CA GLU A 176 58.40 11.27 22.68
C GLU A 176 58.19 11.80 24.11
N ASN A 177 59.26 11.74 24.90
CA ASN A 177 59.29 11.45 26.33
C ASN A 177 59.82 12.63 27.17
N SER A 178 59.71 12.49 28.50
CA SER A 178 60.44 13.23 29.57
C SER A 178 59.95 14.66 29.88
N THR A 179 59.83 15.19 31.11
CA THR A 179 60.25 14.82 32.48
C THR A 179 59.39 15.61 33.49
N THR A 180 59.19 15.02 34.68
CA THR A 180 58.72 15.50 36.00
C THR A 180 58.75 17.01 36.28
N THR A 181 57.72 17.55 36.96
CA THR A 181 57.82 18.39 38.20
C THR A 181 56.43 18.62 38.81
N THR A 182 56.33 18.39 40.12
CA THR A 182 55.22 18.67 41.04
C THR A 182 55.10 20.16 41.35
N THR A 183 53.89 20.74 41.32
CA THR A 183 53.45 21.81 42.25
C THR A 183 51.98 22.17 42.02
N GLU A 184 51.18 21.84 43.03
CA GLU A 184 50.13 22.62 43.73
C GLU A 184 49.16 23.60 43.03
N VAL A 185 47.92 23.51 43.56
CA VAL A 185 46.85 24.52 43.76
C VAL A 185 46.31 25.36 42.60
N GLY A 186 44.98 25.31 42.49
CA GLY A 186 44.14 26.31 41.83
C GLY A 186 42.73 25.79 41.57
N TRP A 187 41.88 25.73 42.60
CA TRP A 187 40.43 25.61 42.43
C TRP A 187 39.86 27.01 42.30
N ASP A 188 39.34 27.36 41.13
CA ASP A 188 38.66 28.61 40.87
C ASP A 188 37.18 28.51 41.26
N GLU A 189 36.90 29.07 42.42
CA GLU A 189 35.58 29.35 42.94
C GLU A 189 34.98 30.56 42.22
N SER A 190 34.09 30.33 41.26
CA SER A 190 33.02 31.26 40.87
C SER A 190 32.18 30.67 39.74
N THR A 191 31.07 30.00 40.08
CA THR A 191 29.70 30.27 39.56
C THR A 191 28.74 29.32 40.29
N MET A 192 28.65 29.45 41.62
CA MET A 192 27.47 29.02 42.37
C MET A 192 26.77 30.28 42.85
N SER A 193 25.75 30.71 42.12
CA SER A 193 24.69 31.61 42.60
C SER A 193 23.52 31.56 41.64
N THR A 194 22.66 30.56 41.83
CA THR A 194 21.19 30.64 41.73
C THR A 194 20.63 29.25 42.04
N MET A 195 20.54 28.90 43.33
CA MET A 195 19.63 27.86 43.79
C MET A 195 18.46 28.55 44.48
N SER A 196 17.24 28.36 43.97
CA SER A 196 16.01 28.56 44.74
C SER A 196 15.31 27.21 44.85
N THR A 197 15.48 26.65 46.04
CA THR A 197 14.61 25.75 46.81
C THR A 197 13.31 25.28 46.15
N THR A 198 13.27 24.00 45.72
CA THR A 198 12.15 23.06 46.01
C THR A 198 12.35 21.60 45.58
N ASP A 199 13.37 21.21 44.80
CA ASP A 199 13.44 19.81 44.28
C ASP A 199 14.52 18.91 44.90
N ALA A 200 15.13 19.31 46.02
CA ALA A 200 16.18 18.53 46.70
C ALA A 200 15.65 17.36 47.55
N GLU A 201 14.32 17.17 47.65
CA GLU A 201 13.71 16.11 48.47
C GLU A 201 13.09 14.95 47.67
N PHE A 202 13.18 14.94 46.33
CA PHE A 202 12.60 13.85 45.54
C PHE A 202 13.56 12.68 45.24
N PHE A 203 14.87 12.84 45.45
CA PHE A 203 15.88 11.84 45.03
C PHE A 203 16.67 11.19 46.20
N ARG A 204 16.22 11.33 47.45
CA ARG A 204 16.90 10.75 48.64
C ARG A 204 16.13 9.65 49.39
N SER A 205 15.11 9.06 48.80
CA SER A 205 14.46 7.83 49.31
C SER A 205 13.90 7.07 48.09
N ALA A 206 14.22 5.81 47.77
CA ALA A 206 14.71 4.71 48.56
C ALA A 206 15.53 3.76 47.67
N THR A 207 16.81 3.61 47.99
CA THR A 207 17.57 2.38 47.75
C THR A 207 17.72 1.67 49.09
N ALA A 208 17.60 0.33 49.04
CA ALA A 208 17.82 -0.65 50.10
C ALA A 208 16.59 -1.06 50.92
N GLN A 209 16.04 -2.24 50.60
CA GLN A 209 16.22 -3.41 51.46
C GLN A 209 15.99 -4.70 50.67
N GLU A 210 17.05 -5.51 50.61
CA GLU A 210 17.08 -6.91 50.19
C GLU A 210 16.47 -7.82 51.26
N ALA A 211 16.00 -8.98 50.78
CA ALA A 211 15.98 -10.29 51.44
C ALA A 211 14.84 -10.61 52.44
N VAL A 212 14.15 -11.73 52.15
CA VAL A 212 14.05 -12.97 52.97
C VAL A 212 12.66 -13.64 52.84
N ALA A 213 12.71 -14.90 52.37
CA ALA A 213 11.88 -16.07 52.68
C ALA A 213 10.42 -16.23 52.17
N HIS A 214 10.26 -17.29 51.37
CA HIS A 214 9.38 -18.45 51.59
C HIS A 214 8.04 -18.25 52.33
N ALA A 215 6.93 -18.49 51.61
CA ALA A 215 6.05 -19.65 51.78
C ALA A 215 5.08 -19.74 50.59
#